data_AF-A0A068EQ37-F1
#
_entry.id   AF-A0A068EQ37-F1
#
_cell.length_a   1.000
_cell.length_b   1.000
_cell.length_c   1.000
_cell.angle_alpha   90.00
_cell.angle_beta   90.00
_cell.angle_gamma   90.00
#
_symmetry.space_group_name_H-M   'P 1'
#
loop_
_entity.id
_entity.type
_entity.pdbx_description
1 polymer ?
#
loop_
_entity_poly.entity_id
_entity_poly.type
_entity_poly.pdbx_seq_one_letter_code
_entity_poly.pdbx_strand_id
1 'polypeptide(L)'
;MMSNLFSIFDPSTNLMNLSINWISTMLGLMFLPYNFWLIPNRHFILWNFIMNKIHIEFKMLMKNNYSKGSTFIFISLFSFILFNNFLGLFPYIFTSTSHLTISLSLSLPLWMSFMLYGWINNMQHMFIHMIPQGTPYILMPFMVLIETISNIIRPMTLAVRLTANMIAGHLLMTLLSNMGSSLSLYLILILILMQILLMILESAVAVIQSYVITILSTLYSSEVK
;
A
#
# COMPACT_ATOMS: atom_id res chain seq x y z
N MET A 1 27.31 10.15 18.89
CA MET A 1 27.59 9.44 17.62
C MET A 1 26.44 9.77 16.69
N MET A 2 26.69 10.51 15.62
CA MET A 2 25.65 10.89 14.66
C MET A 2 25.30 9.64 13.85
N SER A 3 24.46 8.77 14.41
CA SER A 3 23.82 7.74 13.59
C SER A 3 23.02 8.50 12.54
N ASN A 4 23.42 8.33 11.27
CA ASN A 4 22.69 8.87 10.14
C ASN A 4 21.20 8.59 10.36
N LEU A 5 20.33 9.60 10.21
CA LEU A 5 18.87 9.43 10.38
C LEU A 5 18.32 8.26 9.56
N PHE A 6 19.00 7.94 8.46
CA PHE A 6 18.67 6.84 7.56
C PHE A 6 19.07 5.45 8.07
N SER A 7 19.84 5.32 9.16
CA SER A 7 20.24 4.02 9.70
C SER A 7 19.06 3.17 10.17
N ILE A 8 17.90 3.79 10.39
CA ILE A 8 16.64 3.11 10.75
C ILE A 8 16.09 2.33 9.54
N PHE A 9 16.43 2.76 8.33
CA PHE A 9 16.03 2.11 7.08
C PHE A 9 17.09 1.16 6.54
N ASP A 10 18.24 0.98 7.20
CA ASP A 10 19.28 0.11 6.68
C ASP A 10 18.87 -1.38 6.84
N PRO A 11 18.69 -2.14 5.74
CA PRO A 11 18.28 -3.54 5.80
C PRO A 11 19.43 -4.48 6.15
N SER A 12 20.66 -3.96 6.21
CA SER A 12 21.92 -4.70 6.33
C SER A 12 22.36 -4.96 7.77
N THR A 13 21.47 -4.82 8.76
CA THR A 13 21.78 -5.29 10.12
C THR A 13 21.86 -6.82 10.10
N ASN A 14 23.07 -7.29 9.86
CA ASN A 14 23.39 -8.68 9.67
C ASN A 14 23.62 -9.36 11.02
N LEU A 15 22.60 -10.03 11.55
CA LEU A 15 22.83 -11.07 12.56
C LEU A 15 23.34 -12.30 11.80
N MET A 16 24.58 -12.72 12.04
CA MET A 16 25.21 -13.86 11.34
C MET A 16 25.15 -13.74 9.80
N ASN A 17 25.44 -12.56 9.25
CA ASN A 17 25.44 -12.30 7.79
C ASN A 17 24.10 -12.49 7.06
N LEU A 18 23.00 -12.69 7.80
CA LEU A 18 21.65 -12.77 7.27
C LEU A 18 20.91 -11.46 7.52
N SER A 19 20.26 -10.91 6.47
CA SER A 19 19.41 -9.73 6.57
C SER A 19 18.07 -10.08 7.22
N ILE A 20 18.04 -10.17 8.54
CA ILE A 20 16.88 -10.62 9.33
C ILE A 20 15.73 -9.59 9.37
N ASN A 21 15.99 -8.33 9.03
CA ASN A 21 14.97 -7.27 9.01
C ASN A 21 13.80 -7.58 8.08
N TRP A 22 14.04 -8.34 7.01
CA TRP A 22 12.99 -8.76 6.07
C TRP A 22 11.96 -9.70 6.70
N ILE A 23 12.27 -10.37 7.81
CA ILE A 23 11.31 -11.18 8.57
C ILE A 23 10.16 -10.31 9.11
N SER A 24 10.36 -9.00 9.28
CA SER A 24 9.27 -8.11 9.72
C SER A 24 8.07 -8.13 8.77
N THR A 25 8.29 -8.38 7.47
CA THR A 25 7.20 -8.53 6.48
C THR A 25 6.25 -9.68 6.83
N MET A 26 6.76 -10.74 7.44
CA MET A 26 5.98 -11.94 7.76
C MET A 26 5.25 -11.80 9.10
N LEU A 27 5.66 -10.86 9.97
CA LEU A 27 4.98 -10.62 11.25
C LEU A 27 3.52 -10.19 11.06
N GLY A 28 3.20 -9.48 9.97
CA GLY A 28 1.83 -9.08 9.65
C GLY A 28 0.86 -10.25 9.51
N LEU A 29 1.35 -11.42 9.07
CA LEU A 29 0.51 -12.61 8.91
C LEU A 29 0.05 -13.21 10.24
N MET A 30 0.80 -13.00 11.33
CA MET A 30 0.45 -13.53 12.65
C MET A 30 -0.80 -12.86 13.25
N PHE A 31 -1.15 -11.66 12.81
CA PHE A 31 -2.32 -10.93 13.33
C PHE A 31 -3.65 -11.40 12.72
N LEU A 32 -3.60 -12.22 11.67
CA LEU A 32 -4.80 -12.76 11.03
C LEU A 32 -5.45 -13.82 11.93
N PRO A 33 -6.74 -13.65 12.30
CA PRO A 33 -7.41 -14.62 13.14
C PRO A 33 -7.66 -15.93 12.40
N TYR A 34 -7.24 -17.05 12.99
CA TYR A 34 -7.49 -18.39 12.48
C TYR A 34 -8.79 -19.00 13.03
N ASN A 35 -9.47 -19.79 12.19
CA ASN A 35 -10.63 -20.57 12.58
C ASN A 35 -10.22 -21.96 13.06
N PHE A 36 -10.20 -22.16 14.38
CA PHE A 36 -10.01 -23.48 14.97
C PHE A 36 -11.30 -24.08 15.54
N TRP A 37 -12.28 -23.24 15.93
CA TRP A 37 -13.49 -23.68 16.64
C TRP A 37 -14.74 -23.34 15.83
N LEU A 38 -15.80 -24.15 15.99
CA LEU A 38 -17.11 -23.93 15.37
C LEU A 38 -17.73 -22.58 15.77
N ILE A 39 -17.50 -22.15 17.01
CA ILE A 39 -17.90 -20.82 17.48
C ILE A 39 -16.74 -19.86 17.24
N PRO A 40 -16.91 -18.81 16.43
CA PRO A 40 -15.84 -17.86 16.14
C PRO A 40 -15.49 -16.99 17.35
N ASN A 41 -14.20 -16.71 17.54
CA ASN A 41 -13.74 -15.74 18.53
C ASN A 41 -14.18 -14.31 18.17
N ARG A 42 -14.29 -13.43 19.18
CA ARG A 42 -14.65 -12.00 18.98
C ARG A 42 -13.76 -11.30 17.96
N HIS A 43 -12.45 -11.56 17.99
CA HIS A 43 -11.49 -11.04 17.01
C HIS A 43 -11.80 -11.51 15.58
N PHE A 44 -12.14 -12.79 15.42
CA PHE A 44 -12.52 -13.34 14.12
C PHE A 44 -13.85 -12.75 13.61
N ILE A 45 -14.84 -12.53 14.50
CA ILE A 45 -16.11 -11.89 14.14
C ILE A 45 -15.86 -10.45 13.64
N LEU A 46 -15.04 -9.67 14.35
CA LEU A 46 -14.69 -8.30 13.95
C LEU A 46 -14.00 -8.30 12.58
N TRP A 47 -13.01 -9.19 12.39
CA TRP A 47 -12.28 -9.29 11.14
C TRP A 47 -13.21 -9.68 9.97
N ASN A 48 -14.08 -10.68 10.16
CA ASN A 48 -15.05 -11.06 9.15
C ASN A 48 -16.02 -9.94 8.80
N PHE A 49 -16.45 -9.15 9.78
CA PHE A 49 -17.32 -8.01 9.51
C PHE A 49 -16.64 -6.99 8.59
N ILE A 50 -15.37 -6.66 8.87
CA ILE A 50 -14.57 -5.75 8.05
C ILE A 50 -14.40 -6.32 6.64
N MET A 51 -13.97 -7.59 6.53
CA MET A 51 -13.74 -8.24 5.23
C MET A 51 -15.02 -8.34 4.39
N ASN A 52 -16.17 -8.62 5.02
CA ASN A 52 -17.45 -8.68 4.32
C ASN A 52 -17.90 -7.31 3.79
N LYS A 53 -17.68 -6.23 4.55
CA LYS A 53 -17.99 -4.87 4.09
C LYS A 53 -17.14 -4.49 2.89
N ILE A 54 -15.83 -4.73 2.95
CA ILE A 54 -14.90 -4.48 1.84
C ILE A 54 -15.29 -5.32 0.61
N HIS A 55 -15.65 -6.59 0.82
CA HIS A 55 -16.12 -7.45 -0.27
C HIS A 55 -17.37 -6.87 -0.96
N ILE A 56 -18.33 -6.32 -0.22
CA ILE A 56 -19.53 -5.71 -0.79
C ILE A 56 -19.16 -4.46 -1.61
N GLU A 57 -18.27 -3.60 -1.11
CA GLU A 57 -17.82 -2.42 -1.87
C GLU A 57 -17.12 -2.79 -3.17
N PHE A 58 -16.17 -3.72 -3.12
CA PHE A 58 -15.49 -4.20 -4.33
C PHE A 58 -16.45 -4.91 -5.29
N LYS A 59 -17.47 -5.59 -4.76
CA LYS A 59 -18.54 -6.16 -5.58
C LYS A 59 -19.32 -5.11 -6.35
N MET A 60 -19.65 -4.01 -5.69
CA MET A 60 -20.35 -2.89 -6.34
C MET A 60 -19.50 -2.24 -7.43
N LEU A 61 -18.19 -2.08 -7.20
CA LEU A 61 -17.27 -1.51 -8.20
C LEU A 61 -17.15 -2.40 -9.45
N MET A 62 -17.18 -3.72 -9.29
CA MET A 62 -17.05 -4.67 -10.40
C MET A 62 -18.34 -4.90 -11.22
N LYS A 63 -19.45 -4.25 -10.85
CA LYS A 63 -20.80 -4.28 -11.48
C LYS A 63 -21.26 -5.65 -12.01
N ASN A 64 -20.83 -6.05 -13.21
CA ASN A 64 -21.43 -7.15 -13.98
C ASN A 64 -20.49 -8.32 -14.35
N ASN A 65 -19.15 -8.16 -14.33
CA ASN A 65 -18.21 -9.20 -14.78
C ASN A 65 -17.50 -9.90 -13.61
N TYR A 66 -18.31 -10.45 -12.70
CA TYR A 66 -17.81 -11.06 -11.48
C TYR A 66 -17.39 -12.52 -11.73
N SER A 67 -16.08 -12.77 -11.83
CA SER A 67 -15.58 -14.11 -11.54
C SER A 67 -15.63 -14.32 -10.03
N LYS A 68 -16.12 -15.48 -9.57
CA LYS A 68 -16.54 -15.74 -8.18
C LYS A 68 -15.41 -15.80 -7.13
N GLY A 69 -14.28 -15.13 -7.38
CA GLY A 69 -13.15 -15.02 -6.46
C GLY A 69 -12.20 -13.85 -6.75
N SER A 70 -12.48 -12.98 -7.72
CA SER A 70 -11.58 -11.86 -8.04
C SER A 70 -11.41 -10.88 -6.87
N THR A 71 -12.43 -10.75 -6.02
CA THR A 71 -12.35 -9.91 -4.83
C THR A 71 -11.44 -10.44 -3.74
N PHE A 72 -11.15 -11.74 -3.69
CA PHE A 72 -10.25 -12.28 -2.67
C PHE A 72 -8.82 -11.75 -2.81
N ILE A 73 -8.35 -11.54 -4.05
CA ILE A 73 -7.01 -10.98 -4.31
C ILE A 73 -6.92 -9.55 -3.76
N PHE A 74 -7.93 -8.72 -4.01
CA PHE A 74 -7.95 -7.34 -3.50
C PHE A 74 -8.07 -7.28 -1.99
N ILE A 75 -8.85 -8.18 -1.40
CA ILE A 75 -9.02 -8.30 0.05
C ILE A 75 -7.71 -8.74 0.74
N SER A 76 -6.97 -9.70 0.15
CA SER A 76 -5.69 -10.14 0.70
C SER A 76 -4.59 -9.08 0.56
N LEU A 77 -4.60 -8.31 -0.54
CA LEU A 77 -3.71 -7.17 -0.71
C LEU A 77 -3.98 -6.08 0.33
N PHE A 78 -5.26 -5.77 0.57
CA PHE A 78 -5.67 -4.80 1.58
C PHE A 78 -5.14 -5.20 2.96
N SER A 79 -5.39 -6.45 3.38
CA SER A 79 -4.95 -6.92 4.70
C SER A 79 -3.43 -6.94 4.81
N PHE A 80 -2.70 -7.42 3.79
CA PHE A 80 -1.24 -7.45 3.79
C PHE A 80 -0.61 -6.07 3.95
N ILE A 81 -1.09 -5.06 3.22
CA ILE A 81 -0.56 -3.70 3.30
C ILE A 81 -0.91 -3.06 4.65
N LEU A 82 -2.16 -3.23 5.10
CA LEU A 82 -2.63 -2.65 6.37
C LEU A 82 -1.78 -3.13 7.54
N PHE A 83 -1.57 -4.45 7.67
CA PHE A 83 -0.79 -4.99 8.79
C PHE A 83 0.67 -4.56 8.76
N ASN A 84 1.31 -4.56 7.58
CA ASN A 84 2.72 -4.14 7.49
C ASN A 84 2.91 -2.66 7.82
N ASN A 85 2.01 -1.78 7.35
CA ASN A 85 2.08 -0.36 7.67
C ASN A 85 1.78 -0.11 9.15
N PHE A 86 0.76 -0.76 9.71
CA PHE A 86 0.40 -0.59 11.12
C PHE A 86 1.49 -1.11 12.05
N LEU A 87 2.11 -2.26 11.72
CA LEU A 87 3.22 -2.78 12.50
C LEU A 87 4.45 -1.89 12.42
N GLY A 88 4.70 -1.29 11.26
CA GLY A 88 5.82 -0.39 11.08
C GLY A 88 5.80 0.82 12.01
N LEU A 89 4.62 1.29 12.41
CA LEU A 89 4.46 2.44 13.31
C LEU A 89 4.89 2.16 14.76
N PHE A 90 4.99 0.89 15.18
CA PHE A 90 5.46 0.57 16.54
C PHE A 90 6.96 0.83 16.69
N PRO A 91 7.41 1.24 17.88
CA PRO A 91 8.82 1.51 18.10
C PRO A 91 9.66 0.25 17.90
N TYR A 92 10.84 0.43 17.27
CA TYR A 92 11.82 -0.61 16.98
C TYR A 92 11.42 -1.69 15.96
N ILE A 93 10.24 -1.58 15.34
CA ILE A 93 9.87 -2.48 14.25
C ILE A 93 10.39 -1.91 12.93
N PHE A 94 11.13 -2.71 12.18
CA PHE A 94 11.60 -2.34 10.86
C PHE A 94 10.44 -2.27 9.86
N THR A 95 10.27 -1.11 9.24
CA THR A 95 9.19 -0.82 8.29
C THR A 95 9.54 -1.33 6.90
N SER A 96 9.17 -2.57 6.62
CA SER A 96 9.46 -3.19 5.33
C SER A 96 8.84 -2.45 4.13
N THR A 97 7.67 -1.83 4.31
CA THR A 97 6.97 -1.05 3.27
C THR A 97 7.64 0.28 2.90
N SER A 98 8.63 0.74 3.67
CA SER A 98 9.42 1.92 3.33
C SER A 98 10.33 1.68 2.12
N HIS A 99 10.76 0.44 1.88
CA HIS A 99 11.59 0.12 0.72
C HIS A 99 10.77 -0.01 -0.55
N LEU A 100 11.22 0.71 -1.59
CA LEU A 100 10.63 0.65 -2.92
C LEU A 100 10.62 -0.75 -3.53
N THR A 101 11.55 -1.61 -3.14
CA THR A 101 11.59 -3.00 -3.61
C THR A 101 10.32 -3.76 -3.25
N ILE A 102 9.81 -3.62 -2.02
CA ILE A 102 8.58 -4.31 -1.59
C ILE A 102 7.35 -3.71 -2.26
N SER A 103 7.22 -2.39 -2.24
CA SER A 103 6.04 -1.73 -2.83
C SER A 103 5.95 -1.95 -4.34
N LEU A 104 7.08 -1.94 -5.05
CA LEU A 104 7.14 -2.24 -6.48
C LEU A 104 6.86 -3.73 -6.74
N SER A 105 7.40 -4.63 -5.92
CA SER A 105 7.14 -6.07 -6.04
C SER A 105 5.66 -6.44 -5.82
N LEU A 106 4.90 -5.63 -5.09
CA LEU A 106 3.47 -5.83 -4.92
C LEU A 106 2.66 -5.26 -6.11
N SER A 107 2.97 -4.03 -6.52
CA SER A 107 2.17 -3.28 -7.50
C SER A 107 2.43 -3.69 -8.95
N LEU A 108 3.69 -3.98 -9.31
CA LEU A 108 4.08 -4.26 -10.69
C LEU A 108 3.54 -5.60 -11.20
N PRO A 109 3.58 -6.72 -10.45
CA PRO A 109 2.98 -7.97 -10.89
C PRO A 109 1.46 -7.88 -11.04
N LEU A 110 0.77 -7.18 -10.13
CA LEU A 110 -0.67 -6.96 -10.24
C LEU A 110 -1.02 -6.23 -11.54
N TRP A 111 -0.33 -5.12 -11.80
CA TRP A 111 -0.57 -4.35 -13.02
C TRP A 111 -0.23 -5.16 -14.29
N MET A 112 0.92 -5.85 -14.29
CA MET A 112 1.33 -6.66 -15.43
C MET A 112 0.33 -7.78 -15.73
N SER A 113 -0.24 -8.39 -14.68
CA SER A 113 -1.27 -9.42 -14.83
C SER A 113 -2.55 -8.88 -15.50
N PHE A 114 -2.96 -7.65 -15.17
CA PHE A 114 -4.13 -7.02 -15.81
C PHE A 114 -3.83 -6.67 -17.26
N MET A 115 -2.68 -6.06 -17.55
CA MET A 115 -2.32 -5.72 -18.93
C MET A 115 -2.23 -6.95 -19.84
N LEU A 116 -1.58 -8.01 -19.37
CA LEU A 116 -1.51 -9.28 -20.11
C LEU A 116 -2.91 -9.87 -20.35
N TYR A 117 -3.77 -9.89 -19.32
CA TYR A 117 -5.14 -10.37 -19.47
C TYR A 117 -5.92 -9.58 -20.53
N GLY A 118 -5.82 -8.26 -20.51
CA GLY A 118 -6.53 -7.42 -21.46
C GLY A 118 -6.02 -7.55 -22.89
N TRP A 119 -4.70 -7.68 -23.10
CA TRP A 119 -4.14 -7.92 -24.44
C TRP A 119 -4.50 -9.30 -24.98
N ILE A 120 -4.67 -10.31 -24.12
CA ILE A 120 -5.03 -11.64 -24.62
C ILE A 120 -6.52 -11.71 -24.96
N ASN A 121 -7.39 -11.16 -24.11
CA ASN A 121 -8.84 -11.36 -24.25
C ASN A 121 -9.52 -10.31 -25.13
N ASN A 122 -9.19 -9.02 -24.98
CA ASN A 122 -9.93 -7.91 -25.58
C ASN A 122 -9.00 -6.91 -26.29
N MET A 123 -8.24 -7.39 -27.28
CA MET A 123 -7.30 -6.55 -28.04
C MET A 123 -7.92 -5.28 -28.63
N GLN A 124 -9.08 -5.42 -29.29
CA GLN A 124 -9.74 -4.28 -29.94
C GLN A 124 -10.17 -3.23 -28.91
N HIS A 125 -10.75 -3.67 -27.78
CA HIS A 125 -11.22 -2.76 -26.73
C HIS A 125 -10.06 -2.02 -26.04
N MET A 126 -8.93 -2.69 -25.84
CA MET A 126 -7.72 -2.07 -25.29
C MET A 126 -7.15 -1.00 -26.22
N PHE A 127 -7.07 -1.27 -27.54
CA PHE A 127 -6.57 -0.26 -28.48
C PHE A 127 -7.50 0.94 -28.62
N ILE A 128 -8.82 0.75 -28.50
CA ILE A 128 -9.79 1.85 -28.50
C ILE A 128 -9.59 2.75 -27.29
N HIS A 129 -9.27 2.20 -26.11
CA HIS A 129 -9.00 2.99 -24.90
C HIS A 129 -7.74 3.87 -25.02
N MET A 130 -6.81 3.56 -25.94
CA MET A 130 -5.61 4.40 -26.13
C MET A 130 -5.91 5.75 -26.80
N ILE A 131 -7.09 5.92 -27.41
CA ILE A 131 -7.45 7.12 -28.15
C ILE A 131 -8.78 7.67 -27.60
N PRO A 132 -8.80 8.87 -27.00
CA PRO A 132 -10.05 9.46 -26.58
C PRO A 132 -10.95 9.77 -27.79
N GLN A 133 -12.25 9.49 -27.64
CA GLN A 133 -13.25 9.74 -28.68
C GLN A 133 -13.29 11.22 -29.04
N GLY A 134 -13.28 11.52 -30.35
CA GLY A 134 -13.40 12.90 -30.86
C GLY A 134 -12.10 13.68 -31.01
N THR A 135 -10.93 13.02 -30.95
CA THR A 135 -9.64 13.69 -31.24
C THR A 135 -9.43 13.91 -32.75
N PRO A 136 -8.92 15.09 -33.17
CA PRO A 136 -8.57 15.32 -34.57
C PRO A 136 -7.38 14.46 -35.01
N TYR A 137 -7.40 13.97 -36.26
CA TYR A 137 -6.42 13.02 -36.81
C TYR A 137 -4.95 13.43 -36.62
N ILE A 138 -4.65 14.73 -36.64
CA ILE A 138 -3.27 15.22 -36.54
C ILE A 138 -2.67 15.04 -35.12
N LEU A 139 -3.51 15.08 -34.08
CA LEU A 139 -3.08 14.95 -32.67
C LEU A 139 -3.14 13.51 -32.16
N MET A 140 -3.79 12.62 -32.90
CA MET A 140 -3.96 11.21 -32.56
C MET A 140 -2.65 10.48 -32.20
N PRO A 141 -1.53 10.57 -32.94
CA PRO A 141 -0.30 9.86 -32.59
C PRO A 141 0.33 10.37 -31.28
N PHE A 142 0.18 11.66 -30.97
CA PHE A 142 0.72 12.25 -29.74
C PHE A 142 -0.10 11.82 -28.50
N MET A 143 -1.42 11.72 -28.64
CA MET A 143 -2.29 11.24 -27.55
C MET A 143 -2.00 9.78 -27.18
N VAL A 144 -1.75 8.92 -28.16
CA VAL A 144 -1.38 7.51 -27.90
C VAL A 144 -0.07 7.42 -27.11
N LEU A 145 0.93 8.24 -27.45
CA LEU A 145 2.19 8.31 -26.68
C LEU A 145 1.93 8.71 -25.22
N ILE A 146 1.10 9.72 -24.98
CA ILE A 146 0.78 10.14 -23.61
C ILE A 146 0.05 9.02 -22.85
N GLU A 147 -0.92 8.35 -23.46
CA GLU A 147 -1.68 7.31 -22.77
C GLU A 147 -0.85 6.04 -22.52
N THR A 148 0.08 5.70 -23.42
CA THR A 148 1.03 4.61 -23.17
C THR A 148 1.97 4.93 -22.01
N ILE A 149 2.46 6.17 -21.91
CA ILE A 149 3.27 6.64 -20.78
C ILE A 149 2.43 6.67 -19.49
N SER A 150 1.19 7.17 -19.54
CA SER A 150 0.30 7.25 -18.39
C SER A 150 0.04 5.85 -17.82
N ASN A 151 -0.16 4.86 -18.69
CA ASN A 151 -0.41 3.48 -18.29
C ASN A 151 0.78 2.86 -17.54
N ILE A 152 2.02 3.10 -18.00
CA ILE A 152 3.24 2.61 -17.34
C ILE A 152 3.50 3.31 -16.00
N ILE A 153 3.15 4.59 -15.87
CA ILE A 153 3.35 5.37 -14.65
C ILE A 153 2.38 4.98 -13.52
N ARG A 154 1.19 4.44 -13.83
CA ARG A 154 0.17 4.03 -12.84
C ARG A 154 0.73 3.12 -11.71
N PRO A 155 1.34 1.94 -11.98
CA PRO A 155 1.88 1.09 -10.91
C PRO A 155 3.04 1.75 -10.16
N MET A 156 3.86 2.54 -10.87
CA MET A 156 5.00 3.23 -10.25
C MET A 156 4.54 4.29 -9.24
N THR A 157 3.55 5.10 -9.59
CA THR A 157 3.00 6.13 -8.68
C THR A 157 2.33 5.52 -7.45
N LEU A 158 1.67 4.38 -7.61
CA LEU A 158 1.08 3.61 -6.52
C LEU A 158 2.15 3.12 -5.52
N ALA A 159 3.24 2.54 -6.03
CA ALA A 159 4.37 2.06 -5.24
C ALA A 159 5.07 3.18 -4.48
N VAL A 160 5.38 4.28 -5.19
CA VAL A 160 6.04 5.45 -4.62
C VAL A 160 5.19 6.07 -3.52
N ARG A 161 3.86 6.18 -3.71
CA ARG A 161 2.95 6.72 -2.70
C ARG A 161 3.02 5.97 -1.37
N LEU A 162 3.09 4.64 -1.41
CA LEU A 162 3.22 3.82 -0.21
C LEU A 162 4.54 4.12 0.51
N THR A 163 5.64 4.10 -0.24
CA THR A 163 6.99 4.26 0.32
C THR A 163 7.21 5.66 0.90
N ALA A 164 6.80 6.70 0.16
CA ALA A 164 6.99 8.08 0.55
C ALA A 164 6.25 8.40 1.85
N ASN A 165 5.01 7.92 2.00
CA ASN A 165 4.24 8.15 3.21
C ASN A 165 4.88 7.49 4.44
N MET A 166 5.39 6.25 4.31
CA MET A 166 6.04 5.55 5.42
C MET A 166 7.43 6.13 5.73
N ILE A 167 8.23 6.48 4.72
CA ILE A 167 9.56 7.10 4.92
C ILE A 167 9.41 8.47 5.58
N ALA A 168 8.54 9.33 5.03
CA ALA A 168 8.36 10.70 5.52
C ALA A 168 7.86 10.73 6.97
N GLY A 169 6.90 9.87 7.31
CA GLY A 169 6.39 9.78 8.68
C GLY A 169 7.47 9.39 9.69
N HIS A 170 8.17 8.28 9.44
CA HIS A 170 9.25 7.83 10.32
C HIS A 170 10.40 8.85 10.42
N LEU A 171 10.78 9.51 9.33
CA LEU A 171 11.78 10.58 9.37
C LEU A 171 11.30 11.77 10.22
N LEU A 172 10.03 12.16 10.10
CA LEU A 172 9.50 13.29 10.84
C LEU A 172 9.38 12.97 12.35
N MET A 173 8.93 11.76 12.70
CA MET A 173 8.88 11.26 14.08
C MET A 173 10.27 11.19 14.72
N THR A 174 11.31 10.80 13.98
CA THR A 174 12.69 10.67 14.48
C THR A 174 13.40 12.01 14.59
N LEU A 175 13.12 12.96 13.70
CA LEU A 175 13.62 14.33 13.81
C LEU A 175 13.05 15.04 15.04
N LEU A 176 11.74 14.92 15.28
CA LEU A 176 11.09 15.48 16.46
C LEU A 176 11.63 14.87 17.75
N SER A 177 11.80 13.55 17.80
CA SER A 177 12.30 12.89 19.01
C SER A 177 13.75 13.26 19.34
N ASN A 178 14.61 13.39 18.32
CA ASN A 178 16.02 13.78 18.51
C ASN A 178 16.15 15.20 19.09
N MET A 179 15.33 16.14 18.62
CA MET A 179 15.30 17.51 19.15
C MET A 179 14.83 17.55 20.60
N GLY A 180 13.97 16.61 21.01
CA GLY A 180 13.43 16.49 22.37
C GLY A 180 14.48 16.45 23.48
N SER A 181 15.64 15.85 23.23
CA SER A 181 16.72 15.71 24.23
C SER A 181 17.37 17.04 24.65
N SER A 182 17.31 18.05 23.79
CA SER A 182 17.94 19.38 24.00
C SER A 182 17.00 20.44 24.55
N LEU A 183 15.71 20.14 24.69
CA LEU A 183 14.68 21.11 25.02
C LEU A 183 14.47 21.27 26.53
N SER A 184 13.96 22.43 26.94
CA SER A 184 13.55 22.66 28.33
C SER A 184 12.31 21.84 28.71
N LEU A 185 12.16 21.53 30.00
CA LEU A 185 11.06 20.72 30.54
C LEU A 185 9.66 21.20 30.12
N TYR A 186 9.45 22.51 30.01
CA TYR A 186 8.16 23.07 29.57
C TYR A 186 7.89 22.80 28.08
N LEU A 187 8.91 22.93 27.23
CA LEU A 187 8.77 22.68 25.79
C LEU A 187 8.62 21.20 25.46
N ILE A 188 9.16 20.31 26.31
CA ILE A 188 9.02 18.85 26.18
C ILE A 188 7.54 18.43 26.24
N LEU A 189 6.72 19.05 27.10
CA LEU A 189 5.29 18.73 27.19
C LEU A 189 4.56 18.98 25.85
N ILE A 190 4.89 20.11 25.21
CA ILE A 190 4.32 20.49 23.91
C ILE A 190 4.80 19.52 22.83
N LEU A 191 6.08 19.12 22.86
CA LEU A 191 6.63 18.16 21.90
C LEU A 191 5.96 16.79 22.00
N ILE A 192 5.71 16.30 23.22
CA ILE A 192 4.99 15.02 23.44
C ILE A 192 3.58 15.09 22.86
N LEU A 193 2.86 16.21 23.07
CA LEU A 193 1.53 16.40 22.49
C LEU A 193 1.57 16.34 20.95
N MET A 194 2.54 17.01 20.33
CA MET A 194 2.72 16.99 18.88
C MET A 194 3.05 15.59 18.36
N GLN A 195 3.90 14.83 19.07
CA GLN A 195 4.25 13.46 18.70
C GLN A 195 3.03 12.52 18.76
N ILE A 196 2.17 12.67 19.76
CA ILE A 196 0.92 11.90 19.87
C ILE A 196 -0.01 12.23 18.69
N LEU A 197 -0.15 13.51 18.35
CA LEU A 197 -0.98 13.94 17.23
C LEU A 197 -0.47 13.39 15.90
N LEU A 198 0.85 13.42 15.69
CA LEU A 198 1.51 12.88 14.51
C LEU A 198 1.33 11.36 14.40
N MET A 199 1.44 10.64 15.51
CA MET A 199 1.19 9.19 15.55
C MET A 199 -0.25 8.84 15.16
N ILE A 200 -1.23 9.64 15.62
CA ILE A 200 -2.64 9.49 15.22
C ILE A 200 -2.78 9.73 13.71
N LEU A 201 -2.15 10.78 13.18
CA LEU A 201 -2.18 11.09 11.75
C LEU A 201 -1.58 9.95 10.92
N GLU A 202 -0.41 9.44 11.29
CA GLU A 202 0.24 8.35 10.56
C GLU A 202 -0.57 7.06 10.62
N SER A 203 -1.21 6.75 11.75
CA SER A 203 -2.11 5.61 11.85
C SER A 203 -3.31 5.72 10.89
N ALA A 204 -3.87 6.93 10.73
CA ALA A 204 -4.94 7.19 9.78
C ALA A 204 -4.44 7.07 8.33
N VAL A 205 -3.27 7.65 8.02
CA VAL A 205 -2.64 7.55 6.70
C VAL A 205 -2.34 6.10 6.32
N ALA A 206 -1.89 5.26 7.27
CA ALA A 206 -1.63 3.84 7.02
C ALA A 206 -2.88 3.09 6.54
N VAL A 207 -4.04 3.36 7.15
CA VAL A 207 -5.34 2.76 6.76
C VAL A 207 -5.85 3.32 5.44
N ILE A 208 -5.76 4.64 5.24
CA ILE A 208 -6.19 5.28 3.98
C ILE A 208 -5.34 4.78 2.81
N GLN A 209 -4.04 4.62 3.01
CA GLN A 209 -3.13 4.21 1.95
C GLN A 209 -3.39 2.76 1.49
N SER A 210 -3.64 1.82 2.41
CA SER A 210 -4.01 0.45 2.04
C SER A 210 -5.33 0.44 1.25
N TYR A 211 -6.31 1.24 1.70
CA TYR A 211 -7.61 1.37 1.03
C TYR A 211 -7.47 1.93 -0.39
N VAL A 212 -6.81 3.08 -0.56
CA VAL A 212 -6.62 3.74 -1.87
C VAL A 212 -5.89 2.82 -2.86
N ILE A 213 -4.88 2.08 -2.41
CA ILE A 213 -4.17 1.12 -3.27
C ILE A 213 -5.12 0.05 -3.80
N THR A 214 -5.93 -0.51 -2.91
CA THR A 214 -6.85 -1.60 -3.29
C THR A 214 -7.97 -1.11 -4.20
N ILE A 215 -8.53 0.07 -3.98
CA ILE A 215 -9.56 0.63 -4.87
C ILE A 215 -9.00 0.98 -6.25
N LEU A 216 -7.83 1.62 -6.34
CA LEU A 216 -7.26 1.93 -7.66
C LEU A 216 -7.00 0.63 -8.43
N SER A 217 -6.50 -0.41 -7.75
CA SER A 217 -6.29 -1.72 -8.39
C SER A 217 -7.59 -2.39 -8.84
N THR A 218 -8.70 -2.25 -8.08
CA THR A 218 -10.00 -2.78 -8.51
C THR A 218 -10.55 -2.01 -9.70
N LEU A 219 -10.46 -0.68 -9.69
CA LEU A 219 -10.86 0.16 -10.83
C LEU A 219 -10.07 -0.18 -12.09
N TYR A 220 -8.75 -0.31 -12.01
CA TYR A 220 -7.94 -0.69 -13.17
C TYR A 220 -8.31 -2.06 -13.72
N SER A 221 -8.61 -3.03 -12.85
CA SER A 221 -9.06 -4.34 -13.32
C SER A 221 -10.46 -4.31 -13.96
N SER A 222 -11.29 -3.33 -13.61
CA SER A 222 -12.60 -3.11 -14.22
C SER A 222 -12.52 -2.38 -15.56
N GLU A 223 -11.53 -1.49 -15.75
CA GLU A 223 -11.29 -0.79 -17.03
C GLU A 223 -10.78 -1.75 -18.12
N VAL A 224 -10.00 -2.75 -17.73
CA VAL A 224 -9.35 -3.69 -18.68
C VAL A 224 -10.29 -4.81 -19.15
N LYS A 225 -11.39 -5.06 -18.44
CA LYS A 225 -12.35 -6.14 -18.74
C LYS A 225 -13.53 -5.64 -19.55
#